data_AF-A0A5B8LKI3-F1
#
_entry.id   AF-A0A5B8LKI3-F1
#
_cell.length_a   1.000
_cell.length_b   1.000
_cell.length_c   1.000
_cell.angle_alpha   90.00
_cell.angle_beta   90.00
_cell.angle_gamma   90.00
#
_symmetry.space_group_name_H-M   'P 1'
#
loop_
_entity.id
_entity.type
_entity.pdbx_description
1 polymer ?
#
loop_
_entity_poly.entity_id
_entity_poly.type
_entity_poly.pdbx_seq_one_letter_code
_entity_poly.pdbx_strand_id
1 'polypeptide(L)'
;MKTTLLAAGAVVAAAIAATPAQAQMSVQYFTVQDNNRDISGTGASGSFTNGVLTTLGPNGLPVITAANPLNAVDYNPVTKELYWWTPGAPNINVVSTGTGLIAGNSFTDTTFFPTNGAGSSNGGQNGFQTAIFSGNFFLNAAQSVLFSISADDDAFLFVDGVSALQNGGIHAATTQNANVNLGAGSHSFVLFYADRQETDAQLSFSLPSNIVITPGVPEPATWAMMVLGFGAIGGALRRRQAVAARVRFA
;
A
#
# COMPACT_ATOMS: atom_id res chain seq x y z
N MET A 1 -60.74 10.24 -33.35
CA MET A 1 -59.96 9.40 -32.43
C MET A 1 -58.52 9.38 -32.90
N LYS A 2 -57.60 10.08 -32.22
CA LYS A 2 -56.16 10.04 -32.50
C LYS A 2 -55.47 9.52 -31.25
N THR A 3 -55.05 8.27 -31.29
CA THR A 3 -54.37 7.56 -30.20
C THR A 3 -52.88 7.93 -30.25
N THR A 4 -52.39 8.68 -29.26
CA THR A 4 -50.97 8.99 -29.14
C THR A 4 -50.29 7.91 -28.30
N LEU A 5 -49.48 7.05 -28.92
CA LEU A 5 -48.63 6.10 -28.20
C LEU A 5 -47.44 6.83 -27.56
N LEU A 6 -47.33 6.75 -26.23
CA LEU A 6 -46.13 7.11 -25.49
C LEU A 6 -45.15 5.93 -25.53
N ALA A 7 -44.04 6.08 -26.25
CA ALA A 7 -42.93 5.13 -26.23
C ALA A 7 -42.18 5.26 -24.90
N ALA A 8 -42.31 4.24 -24.03
CA ALA A 8 -41.47 4.09 -22.86
C ALA A 8 -40.08 3.60 -23.31
N GLY A 9 -39.08 4.48 -23.32
CA GLY A 9 -37.70 4.11 -23.58
C GLY A 9 -37.16 3.24 -22.44
N ALA A 10 -36.95 1.96 -22.73
CA ALA A 10 -36.22 1.05 -21.86
C ALA A 10 -34.73 1.41 -21.93
N VAL A 11 -34.18 1.97 -20.84
CA VAL A 11 -32.74 2.08 -20.67
C VAL A 11 -32.25 0.69 -20.26
N VAL A 12 -31.70 -0.05 -21.22
CA VAL A 12 -30.96 -1.28 -20.96
C VAL A 12 -29.65 -0.88 -20.29
N ALA A 13 -29.56 -1.08 -18.98
CA ALA A 13 -28.28 -1.04 -18.28
C ALA A 13 -27.47 -2.25 -18.72
N ALA A 14 -26.54 -2.05 -19.67
CA ALA A 14 -25.56 -3.06 -20.00
C ALA A 14 -24.66 -3.26 -18.78
N ALA A 15 -24.78 -4.41 -18.12
CA ALA A 15 -23.81 -4.86 -17.15
C ALA A 15 -22.49 -5.08 -17.88
N ILE A 16 -21.56 -4.13 -17.74
CA ILE A 16 -20.19 -4.29 -18.21
C ILE A 16 -19.61 -5.39 -17.32
N ALA A 17 -19.35 -6.57 -17.89
CA ALA A 17 -18.72 -7.66 -17.16
C ALA A 17 -17.35 -7.16 -16.68
N ALA A 18 -17.18 -7.04 -15.36
CA ALA A 18 -15.88 -6.76 -14.78
C ALA A 18 -14.93 -7.88 -15.19
N THR A 19 -13.82 -7.53 -15.84
CA THR A 19 -12.73 -8.49 -16.05
C THR A 19 -12.32 -9.04 -14.68
N PRO A 20 -12.05 -10.35 -14.54
CA PRO A 20 -11.60 -10.89 -13.27
C PRO A 20 -10.35 -10.11 -12.84
N ALA A 21 -10.43 -9.47 -11.68
CA ALA A 21 -9.32 -8.69 -11.18
C ALA A 21 -8.15 -9.65 -10.91
N GLN A 22 -6.98 -9.34 -11.48
CA GLN A 22 -5.80 -10.16 -11.27
C GLN A 22 -5.33 -10.02 -9.82
N ALA A 23 -4.85 -11.12 -9.24
CA ALA A 23 -4.08 -11.14 -8.01
C ALA A 23 -3.00 -10.04 -8.02
N GLN A 24 -3.19 -9.00 -7.22
CA GLN A 24 -2.33 -7.82 -7.20
C GLN A 24 -2.04 -7.40 -5.76
N MET A 25 -0.76 -7.15 -5.48
CA MET A 25 -0.32 -6.43 -4.29
C MET A 25 -0.29 -4.93 -4.62
N SER A 26 -0.61 -4.07 -3.66
CA SER A 26 -0.47 -2.63 -3.81
C SER A 26 0.89 -2.18 -3.30
N VAL A 27 1.42 -1.10 -3.88
CA VAL A 27 2.62 -0.41 -3.39
C VAL A 27 2.38 1.09 -3.35
N GLN A 28 2.83 1.73 -2.28
CA GLN A 28 2.98 3.18 -2.17
C GLN A 28 4.46 3.50 -2.06
N TYR A 29 4.94 4.40 -2.93
CA TYR A 29 6.32 4.82 -2.99
C TYR A 29 6.50 6.19 -2.36
N PHE A 30 7.65 6.35 -1.73
CA PHE A 30 8.09 7.61 -1.16
C PHE A 30 9.56 7.85 -1.44
N THR A 31 9.96 9.11 -1.34
CA THR A 31 11.36 9.50 -1.33
C THR A 31 11.64 10.28 -0.05
N VAL A 32 12.71 9.88 0.65
CA VAL A 32 13.24 10.59 1.81
C VAL A 32 14.48 11.36 1.36
N GLN A 33 14.55 12.66 1.65
CA GLN A 33 15.66 13.51 1.17
C GLN A 33 16.95 13.28 1.98
N ASP A 34 18.11 13.42 1.33
CA ASP A 34 19.46 13.13 1.85
C ASP A 34 20.02 14.13 2.88
N ASN A 35 19.17 14.71 3.71
CA ASN A 35 19.58 15.72 4.69
C ASN A 35 18.89 15.52 6.04
N ASN A 36 18.63 14.27 6.40
CA ASN A 36 17.98 13.91 7.64
C ASN A 36 18.88 13.01 8.49
N ARG A 37 18.43 12.67 9.70
CA ARG A 37 19.27 12.05 10.73
C ARG A 37 19.11 10.55 10.82
N ASP A 38 18.19 9.95 10.05
CA ASP A 38 17.99 8.51 10.01
C ASP A 38 18.60 7.88 8.76
N ILE A 39 18.88 8.69 7.74
CA ILE A 39 19.43 8.30 6.45
C ILE A 39 20.85 8.86 6.28
N SER A 40 21.68 8.23 5.45
CA SER A 40 23.04 8.66 5.05
C SER A 40 24.05 8.87 6.20
N GLY A 41 24.25 7.83 7.02
CA GLY A 41 25.48 7.67 7.83
C GLY A 41 25.35 7.69 9.35
N THR A 42 24.13 7.86 9.89
CA THR A 42 23.89 7.94 11.34
C THR A 42 23.15 6.74 11.92
N GLY A 43 22.61 5.85 11.08
CA GLY A 43 21.95 4.62 11.52
C GLY A 43 22.91 3.53 12.01
N ALA A 44 22.37 2.55 12.73
CA ALA A 44 23.17 1.42 13.19
C ALA A 44 23.46 0.44 12.03
N SER A 45 24.74 0.11 11.84
CA SER A 45 25.16 -0.93 10.89
C SER A 45 24.93 -2.34 11.43
N GLY A 46 24.54 -3.25 10.54
CA GLY A 46 24.21 -4.65 10.82
C GLY A 46 22.74 -4.95 10.58
N SER A 47 22.42 -6.25 10.50
CA SER A 47 21.05 -6.74 10.35
C SER A 47 20.45 -7.04 11.73
N PHE A 48 19.30 -6.42 12.02
CA PHE A 48 18.54 -6.52 13.26
C PHE A 48 17.15 -7.10 13.00
N THR A 49 16.80 -8.13 13.75
CA THR A 49 15.47 -8.78 13.67
C THR A 49 14.48 -8.24 14.72
N ASN A 50 14.85 -7.15 15.40
CA ASN A 50 14.09 -6.50 16.48
C ASN A 50 14.11 -4.96 16.37
N GLY A 51 14.14 -4.45 15.12
CA GLY A 51 14.17 -3.02 14.83
C GLY A 51 12.93 -2.27 15.33
N VAL A 52 11.77 -2.91 15.20
CA VAL A 52 10.46 -2.34 15.55
C VAL A 52 9.65 -3.30 16.43
N LEU A 53 8.65 -2.78 17.13
CA LEU A 53 7.73 -3.58 17.93
C LEU A 53 6.97 -4.59 17.07
N THR A 54 6.45 -5.63 17.72
CA THR A 54 5.71 -6.71 17.06
C THR A 54 4.33 -6.30 16.57
N THR A 55 3.87 -5.09 16.87
CA THR A 55 2.57 -4.55 16.43
C THR A 55 2.76 -3.15 15.85
N LEU A 56 1.96 -2.82 14.84
CA LEU A 56 1.91 -1.46 14.29
C LEU A 56 1.31 -0.47 15.29
N GLY A 57 1.67 0.80 15.13
CA GLY A 57 1.13 1.89 15.93
C GLY A 57 -0.27 2.34 15.48
N PRO A 58 -0.83 3.37 16.13
CA PRO A 58 -2.18 3.87 15.86
C PRO A 58 -2.41 4.39 14.42
N ASN A 59 -1.34 4.77 13.72
CA ASN A 59 -1.39 5.20 12.32
C ASN A 59 -1.02 4.08 11.35
N GLY A 60 -0.89 2.84 11.84
CA GLY A 60 -0.53 1.69 11.02
C GLY A 60 0.94 1.69 10.60
N LEU A 61 1.82 2.38 11.34
CA LEU A 61 3.24 2.47 11.02
C LEU A 61 4.11 1.65 11.98
N PRO A 62 5.33 1.27 11.57
CA PRO A 62 6.27 0.58 12.46
C PRO A 62 6.67 1.45 13.64
N VAL A 63 6.67 0.86 14.84
CA VAL A 63 6.97 1.54 16.11
C VAL A 63 8.35 1.14 16.59
N ILE A 64 9.24 2.09 16.91
CA ILE A 64 10.58 1.75 17.41
C ILE A 64 10.53 1.00 18.74
N THR A 65 11.46 0.06 18.93
CA THR A 65 11.63 -0.60 20.23
C THR A 65 12.34 0.33 21.22
N ALA A 66 12.15 0.08 22.53
CA ALA A 66 12.86 0.85 23.55
C ALA A 66 14.39 0.68 23.48
N ALA A 67 14.87 -0.46 22.98
CA ALA A 67 16.29 -0.70 22.73
C ALA A 67 16.82 0.11 21.53
N ASN A 68 15.93 0.50 20.60
CA ASN A 68 16.23 1.26 19.39
C ASN A 68 17.51 0.79 18.67
N PRO A 69 17.61 -0.50 18.30
CA PRO A 69 18.82 -1.03 17.69
C PRO A 69 19.11 -0.41 16.32
N LEU A 70 18.11 0.20 15.67
CA LEU A 70 18.25 0.91 14.38
C LEU A 70 18.94 2.27 14.50
N ASN A 71 19.11 2.77 15.73
CA ASN A 71 19.51 4.13 16.04
C ASN A 71 18.62 5.18 15.33
N ALA A 72 17.31 4.93 15.23
CA ALA A 72 16.38 5.85 14.61
C ALA A 72 16.06 7.02 15.54
N VAL A 73 15.99 8.23 15.02
CA VAL A 73 15.74 9.49 15.73
C VAL A 73 14.56 10.28 15.17
N ASP A 74 14.13 10.01 13.94
CA ASP A 74 12.99 10.66 13.29
C ASP A 74 11.73 9.78 13.41
N TYR A 75 11.10 9.88 14.58
CA TYR A 75 9.87 9.17 14.92
C TYR A 75 8.92 10.04 15.75
N ASN A 76 7.65 9.63 15.83
CA ASN A 76 6.63 10.32 16.61
C ASN A 76 6.94 10.27 18.11
N PRO A 77 7.07 11.40 18.82
CA PRO A 77 7.46 11.41 20.22
C PRO A 77 6.44 10.75 21.15
N VAL A 78 5.17 10.64 20.72
CA VAL A 78 4.08 10.01 21.48
C VAL A 78 3.90 8.55 21.08
N THR A 79 3.61 8.28 19.81
CA THR A 79 3.29 6.92 19.33
C THR A 79 4.53 6.06 19.09
N LYS A 80 5.71 6.69 18.99
CA LYS A 80 6.99 6.07 18.64
C LYS A 80 7.01 5.47 17.22
N GLU A 81 6.07 5.84 16.36
CA GLU A 81 6.04 5.43 14.95
C GLU A 81 7.13 6.13 14.14
N LEU A 82 7.87 5.38 13.33
CA LEU A 82 8.89 5.88 12.41
C LEU A 82 8.29 6.81 11.36
N TYR A 83 8.98 7.90 11.03
CA TYR A 83 8.50 8.88 10.06
C TYR A 83 8.87 8.57 8.61
N TRP A 84 9.57 7.46 8.33
CA TRP A 84 10.16 7.13 7.02
C TRP A 84 9.12 6.98 5.88
N TRP A 85 7.83 6.84 6.23
CA TRP A 85 6.70 6.77 5.30
C TRP A 85 5.61 7.82 5.59
N THR A 86 5.95 8.92 6.28
CA THR A 86 5.00 9.96 6.69
C THR A 86 5.29 11.30 6.00
N PRO A 87 4.63 11.62 4.88
CA PRO A 87 4.78 12.91 4.23
C PRO A 87 4.45 14.08 5.17
N GLY A 88 5.31 15.10 5.17
CA GLY A 88 5.17 16.27 6.03
C GLY A 88 5.56 16.05 7.50
N ALA A 89 6.07 14.87 7.87
CA ALA A 89 6.66 14.66 9.19
C ALA A 89 7.88 15.59 9.43
N PRO A 90 8.09 16.03 10.68
CA PRO A 90 9.18 16.93 11.00
C PRO A 90 10.54 16.26 10.78
N ASN A 91 11.53 17.04 10.34
CA ASN A 91 12.96 16.70 10.28
C ASN A 91 13.41 15.59 9.30
N ILE A 92 12.49 14.94 8.57
CA ILE A 92 12.84 13.85 7.64
C ILE A 92 12.46 14.08 6.16
N ASN A 93 11.63 15.10 5.87
CA ASN A 93 11.26 15.51 4.51
C ASN A 93 10.89 14.35 3.56
N VAL A 94 9.90 13.55 3.96
CA VAL A 94 9.34 12.47 3.14
C VAL A 94 8.34 13.03 2.13
N VAL A 95 8.42 12.58 0.89
CA VAL A 95 7.47 12.91 -0.18
C VAL A 95 6.84 11.63 -0.70
N SER A 96 5.52 11.58 -0.83
CA SER A 96 4.84 10.48 -1.55
C SER A 96 5.03 10.70 -3.05
N THR A 97 5.60 9.70 -3.73
CA THR A 97 6.03 9.83 -5.14
C THR A 97 5.22 8.98 -6.11
N GLY A 98 4.40 8.05 -5.61
CA GLY A 98 3.45 7.34 -6.45
C GLY A 98 2.81 6.13 -5.77
N THR A 99 1.93 5.47 -6.51
CA THR A 99 1.32 4.19 -6.15
C THR A 99 1.33 3.25 -7.34
N GLY A 100 1.33 1.94 -7.10
CA GLY A 100 1.29 0.93 -8.16
C GLY A 100 0.60 -0.36 -7.72
N LEU A 101 0.37 -1.23 -8.71
CA LEU A 101 -0.10 -2.59 -8.52
C LEU A 101 0.96 -3.55 -9.02
N ILE A 102 1.36 -4.50 -8.19
CA ILE A 102 2.33 -5.54 -8.48
C ILE A 102 1.58 -6.84 -8.74
N ALA A 103 1.76 -7.42 -9.91
CA ALA A 103 1.12 -8.68 -10.26
C ALA A 103 1.82 -9.85 -9.54
N GLY A 104 1.02 -10.79 -9.02
CA GLY A 104 1.52 -12.00 -8.40
C GLY A 104 1.84 -11.86 -6.91
N ASN A 105 2.73 -12.73 -6.43
CA ASN A 105 3.01 -12.95 -5.00
C ASN A 105 4.47 -12.63 -4.63
N SER A 106 5.23 -12.00 -5.53
CA SER A 106 6.64 -11.67 -5.32
C SER A 106 6.99 -10.32 -5.93
N PHE A 107 8.04 -9.71 -5.38
CA PHE A 107 8.66 -8.50 -5.90
C PHE A 107 10.18 -8.67 -5.82
N THR A 108 10.89 -8.19 -6.83
CA THR A 108 12.36 -8.14 -6.84
C THR A 108 12.79 -6.92 -7.62
N ASP A 109 13.60 -6.08 -6.99
CA ASP A 109 14.29 -4.97 -7.60
C ASP A 109 15.68 -4.85 -6.94
N THR A 110 16.74 -4.99 -7.73
CA THR A 110 18.14 -4.94 -7.28
C THR A 110 18.75 -3.54 -7.34
N THR A 111 17.98 -2.57 -7.84
CA THR A 111 18.36 -1.17 -7.99
C THR A 111 17.15 -0.32 -7.64
N PHE A 112 16.59 -0.53 -6.45
CA PHE A 112 15.31 0.02 -6.04
C PHE A 112 15.43 1.50 -5.65
N PHE A 113 15.91 2.30 -6.61
CA PHE A 113 16.29 3.69 -6.44
C PHE A 113 15.11 4.64 -6.67
N PRO A 114 15.10 5.80 -5.99
CA PRO A 114 14.11 6.82 -6.26
C PRO A 114 14.33 7.42 -7.66
N THR A 115 13.28 7.70 -8.43
CA THR A 115 11.88 7.72 -8.02
C THR A 115 11.15 6.41 -8.36
N ASN A 116 10.43 5.85 -7.39
CA ASN A 116 9.52 4.69 -7.53
C ASN A 116 10.20 3.41 -8.08
N GLY A 117 11.47 3.17 -7.76
CA GLY A 117 12.23 2.03 -8.29
C GLY A 117 12.65 2.14 -9.75
N ALA A 118 12.45 3.29 -10.39
CA ALA A 118 12.83 3.53 -11.78
C ALA A 118 14.01 4.51 -11.92
N GLY A 119 14.59 4.93 -10.80
CA GLY A 119 15.71 5.86 -10.75
C GLY A 119 17.03 5.27 -11.20
N SER A 120 17.99 6.15 -11.54
CA SER A 120 19.35 5.76 -11.90
C SER A 120 20.38 5.98 -10.79
N SER A 121 19.98 6.49 -9.63
CA SER A 121 20.90 6.92 -8.58
C SER A 121 20.27 6.83 -7.22
N ASN A 122 21.07 6.40 -6.24
CA ASN A 122 20.71 6.43 -4.83
C ASN A 122 21.35 7.63 -4.12
N GLY A 123 20.62 8.25 -3.19
CA GLY A 123 21.11 9.35 -2.36
C GLY A 123 21.32 10.68 -3.07
N GLY A 124 22.00 11.59 -2.38
CA GLY A 124 22.22 12.95 -2.85
C GLY A 124 20.92 13.70 -3.13
N GLN A 125 20.91 14.46 -4.24
CA GLN A 125 19.75 15.24 -4.67
C GLN A 125 18.52 14.39 -5.05
N ASN A 126 18.70 13.08 -5.24
CA ASN A 126 17.60 12.16 -5.59
C ASN A 126 16.90 11.62 -4.34
N GLY A 127 17.53 11.71 -3.16
CA GLY A 127 17.06 11.10 -1.92
C GLY A 127 17.15 9.57 -1.95
N PHE A 128 16.39 8.92 -1.07
CA PHE A 128 16.38 7.48 -0.82
C PHE A 128 14.98 6.91 -0.97
N GLN A 129 14.89 5.69 -1.49
CA GLN A 129 13.60 5.04 -1.74
C GLN A 129 13.05 4.42 -0.45
N THR A 130 11.81 4.76 -0.11
CA THR A 130 11.05 3.98 0.87
C THR A 130 9.71 3.58 0.26
N ALA A 131 9.15 2.47 0.69
CA ALA A 131 7.91 1.95 0.12
C ALA A 131 7.09 1.19 1.16
N ILE A 132 5.77 1.19 0.95
CA ILE A 132 4.84 0.33 1.67
C ILE A 132 4.19 -0.58 0.64
N PHE A 133 4.41 -1.89 0.76
CA PHE A 133 3.68 -2.91 0.01
C PHE A 133 2.58 -3.47 0.89
N SER A 134 1.41 -3.74 0.32
CA SER A 134 0.29 -4.30 1.07
C SER A 134 -0.60 -5.16 0.20
N GLY A 135 -1.27 -6.12 0.81
CA GLY A 135 -2.28 -6.90 0.12
C GLY A 135 -2.97 -7.90 1.02
N ASN A 136 -3.88 -8.65 0.41
CA ASN A 136 -4.64 -9.68 1.07
C ASN A 136 -4.37 -11.01 0.41
N PHE A 137 -4.40 -12.05 1.23
CA PHE A 137 -4.26 -13.39 0.75
C PHE A 137 -5.14 -14.39 1.48
N PHE A 138 -5.33 -15.56 0.90
CA PHE A 138 -6.21 -16.59 1.44
C PHE A 138 -5.49 -17.92 1.62
N LEU A 139 -5.71 -18.55 2.78
CA LEU A 139 -5.25 -19.90 3.10
C LEU A 139 -6.45 -20.85 3.21
N ASN A 140 -6.46 -21.93 2.43
CA ASN A 140 -7.54 -22.92 2.47
C ASN A 140 -7.55 -23.76 3.76
N ALA A 141 -6.42 -23.81 4.47
CA ALA A 141 -6.24 -24.52 5.71
C ALA A 141 -5.18 -23.80 6.55
N ALA A 142 -5.24 -23.99 7.88
CA ALA A 142 -4.20 -23.53 8.77
C ALA A 142 -2.87 -24.24 8.44
N GLN A 143 -1.78 -23.48 8.41
CA GLN A 143 -0.46 -23.99 8.02
C GLN A 143 0.67 -23.08 8.50
N SER A 144 1.89 -23.63 8.52
CA SER A 144 3.13 -22.85 8.68
C SER A 144 3.53 -22.26 7.32
N VAL A 145 3.59 -20.94 7.23
CA VAL A 145 3.90 -20.18 6.03
C VAL A 145 5.32 -19.63 6.15
N LEU A 146 6.19 -19.96 5.19
CA LEU A 146 7.55 -19.43 5.12
C LEU A 146 7.54 -18.06 4.43
N PHE A 147 7.92 -17.02 5.15
CA PHE A 147 8.18 -15.70 4.59
C PHE A 147 9.68 -15.51 4.39
N SER A 148 10.02 -14.84 3.29
CA SER A 148 11.38 -14.50 2.93
C SER A 148 11.43 -13.05 2.44
N ILE A 149 12.29 -12.25 3.07
CA ILE A 149 12.58 -10.86 2.65
C ILE A 149 14.10 -10.71 2.54
N SER A 150 14.56 -10.06 1.48
CA SER A 150 15.93 -9.59 1.30
C SER A 150 15.89 -8.10 1.09
N ALA A 151 16.61 -7.35 1.92
CA ALA A 151 16.62 -5.90 1.84
C ALA A 151 18.04 -5.34 2.02
N ASP A 152 18.22 -4.17 1.42
CA ASP A 152 19.32 -3.23 1.55
C ASP A 152 18.63 -1.85 1.55
N ASP A 153 18.26 -1.26 2.68
CA ASP A 153 18.60 -1.63 4.07
C ASP A 153 17.43 -2.31 4.82
N ASP A 154 16.45 -1.52 5.27
CA ASP A 154 15.42 -1.94 6.23
C ASP A 154 14.19 -2.55 5.53
N ALA A 155 13.69 -3.67 6.08
CA ALA A 155 12.41 -4.25 5.73
C ALA A 155 11.67 -4.86 6.94
N PHE A 156 10.40 -4.49 7.12
CA PHE A 156 9.54 -4.98 8.21
C PHE A 156 8.23 -5.53 7.66
N LEU A 157 8.05 -6.84 7.76
CA LEU A 157 6.83 -7.54 7.34
C LEU A 157 5.89 -7.76 8.53
N PHE A 158 4.64 -7.38 8.35
CA PHE A 158 3.54 -7.63 9.27
C PHE A 158 2.47 -8.45 8.55
N VAL A 159 1.91 -9.44 9.24
CA VAL A 159 0.77 -10.24 8.82
C VAL A 159 -0.31 -10.13 9.89
N ASP A 160 -1.53 -9.78 9.49
CA ASP A 160 -2.66 -9.49 10.40
C ASP A 160 -2.30 -8.47 11.51
N GLY A 161 -1.45 -7.50 11.18
CA GLY A 161 -0.98 -6.46 12.11
C GLY A 161 0.10 -6.92 13.11
N VAL A 162 0.54 -8.18 13.02
CA VAL A 162 1.61 -8.75 13.86
C VAL A 162 2.89 -8.94 13.04
N SER A 163 4.04 -8.58 13.60
CA SER A 163 5.33 -8.72 12.91
C SER A 163 5.60 -10.20 12.61
N ALA A 164 5.78 -10.48 11.32
CA ALA A 164 6.10 -11.80 10.78
C ALA A 164 7.60 -11.98 10.58
N LEU A 165 8.28 -10.94 10.11
CA LEU A 165 9.71 -10.96 9.79
C LEU A 165 10.27 -9.54 9.81
N GLN A 166 11.47 -9.36 10.32
CA GLN A 166 12.18 -8.08 10.32
C GLN A 166 13.61 -8.29 9.82
N ASN A 167 14.05 -7.35 9.00
CA ASN A 167 15.41 -7.23 8.51
C ASN A 167 15.76 -5.75 8.54
N GLY A 168 16.04 -5.22 9.72
CA GLY A 168 16.32 -3.79 9.89
C GLY A 168 17.80 -3.49 10.05
N GLY A 169 18.13 -2.20 10.01
CA GLY A 169 19.49 -1.69 10.14
C GLY A 169 20.20 -1.56 8.80
N ILE A 170 21.39 -0.96 8.87
CA ILE A 170 22.16 -0.63 7.68
C ILE A 170 23.06 -1.80 7.29
N HIS A 171 22.81 -2.41 6.15
CA HIS A 171 23.55 -3.58 5.69
C HIS A 171 23.37 -3.84 4.20
N ALA A 172 24.40 -4.43 3.57
CA ALA A 172 24.25 -4.98 2.23
C ALA A 172 23.09 -5.98 2.16
N ALA A 173 22.51 -6.15 0.97
CA ALA A 173 21.39 -7.07 0.70
C ALA A 173 21.50 -8.39 1.46
N THR A 174 20.69 -8.50 2.53
CA THR A 174 20.70 -9.66 3.45
C THR A 174 19.30 -10.28 3.47
N THR A 175 19.24 -11.60 3.33
CA THR A 175 17.96 -12.34 3.38
C THR A 175 17.65 -12.80 4.79
N GLN A 176 16.46 -12.49 5.28
CA GLN A 176 15.85 -13.06 6.47
C GLN A 176 14.70 -13.99 6.09
N ASN A 177 14.46 -15.01 6.92
CA ASN A 177 13.37 -15.96 6.73
C ASN A 177 12.68 -16.26 8.05
N ALA A 178 11.36 -16.42 8.03
CA ALA A 178 10.60 -16.88 9.20
C ALA A 178 9.42 -17.75 8.80
N ASN A 179 9.15 -18.76 9.63
CA ASN A 179 7.92 -19.54 9.56
C ASN A 179 6.88 -18.93 10.50
N VAL A 180 5.69 -18.63 9.97
CA VAL A 180 4.57 -18.09 10.73
C VAL A 180 3.40 -19.05 10.62
N ASN A 181 2.86 -19.48 11.77
CA ASN A 181 1.67 -20.32 11.81
C ASN A 181 0.44 -19.43 11.62
N LEU A 182 -0.29 -19.65 10.53
CA LEU A 182 -1.50 -18.91 10.20
C LEU A 182 -2.71 -19.86 10.15
N GLY A 183 -3.87 -19.31 10.50
CA GLY A 183 -5.15 -20.02 10.40
C GLY A 183 -5.58 -20.25 8.95
N ALA A 184 -6.70 -20.95 8.77
CA ALA A 184 -7.41 -20.90 7.50
C ALA A 184 -8.17 -19.57 7.40
N GLY A 185 -8.29 -19.02 6.19
CA GLY A 185 -9.06 -17.80 5.94
C GLY A 185 -8.26 -16.71 5.25
N SER A 186 -8.79 -15.49 5.31
CA SER A 186 -8.15 -14.31 4.74
C SER A 186 -7.18 -13.71 5.74
N HIS A 187 -6.02 -13.33 5.23
CA HIS A 187 -4.95 -12.65 5.94
C HIS A 187 -4.58 -11.38 5.20
N SER A 188 -4.15 -10.36 5.94
CA SER A 188 -3.55 -9.16 5.36
C SER A 188 -2.05 -9.17 5.61
N PHE A 189 -1.29 -8.55 4.70
CA PHE A 189 0.11 -8.24 4.96
C PHE A 189 0.41 -6.78 4.65
N VAL A 190 1.39 -6.24 5.36
CA VAL A 190 2.03 -4.96 5.04
C VAL A 190 3.53 -5.14 5.20
N LEU A 191 4.29 -4.74 4.19
CA LEU A 191 5.75 -4.71 4.19
C LEU A 191 6.20 -3.26 4.05
N PHE A 192 6.97 -2.81 5.03
CA PHE A 192 7.63 -1.52 5.03
C PHE A 192 9.06 -1.71 4.57
N TYR A 193 9.50 -0.95 3.56
CA TYR A 193 10.87 -0.92 3.08
C TYR A 193 11.43 0.49 3.21
N ALA A 194 12.67 0.61 3.68
CA ALA A 194 13.41 1.87 3.67
C ALA A 194 14.89 1.64 3.38
N ASP A 195 15.35 2.27 2.30
CA ASP A 195 16.76 2.46 2.03
C ASP A 195 17.31 3.63 2.87
N ARG A 196 18.49 3.46 3.46
CA ARG A 196 19.09 4.42 4.40
C ARG A 196 20.55 4.74 4.09
N GLN A 197 21.13 4.21 3.02
CA GLN A 197 22.53 4.44 2.65
C GLN A 197 22.70 4.60 1.15
N GLU A 198 23.73 5.34 0.74
CA GLU A 198 23.97 5.58 -0.70
C GLU A 198 24.52 4.35 -1.45
N THR A 199 24.97 3.34 -0.70
CA THR A 199 25.63 2.17 -1.26
C THR A 199 24.59 1.11 -1.58
N ASP A 200 24.16 1.08 -2.84
CA ASP A 200 23.11 0.20 -3.36
C ASP A 200 21.74 0.42 -2.68
N ALA A 201 20.69 -0.22 -3.20
CA ALA A 201 19.35 -0.25 -2.64
C ALA A 201 18.61 -1.42 -3.30
N GLN A 202 18.15 -2.38 -2.51
CA GLN A 202 17.55 -3.60 -3.02
C GLN A 202 16.39 -4.04 -2.15
N LEU A 203 15.35 -4.53 -2.81
CA LEU A 203 14.27 -5.25 -2.15
C LEU A 203 13.88 -6.48 -2.96
N SER A 204 13.81 -7.62 -2.28
CA SER A 204 13.15 -8.81 -2.79
C SER A 204 12.31 -9.45 -1.70
N PHE A 205 11.09 -9.84 -2.02
CA PHE A 205 10.27 -10.64 -1.14
C PHE A 205 9.34 -11.55 -1.92
N SER A 206 8.91 -12.64 -1.29
CA SER A 206 7.88 -13.50 -1.83
C SER A 206 6.95 -13.99 -0.72
N LEU A 207 5.67 -14.05 -1.05
CA LEU A 207 4.67 -14.80 -0.30
C LEU A 207 4.65 -16.23 -0.88
N PRO A 208 4.40 -17.29 -0.10
CA PRO A 208 4.34 -18.64 -0.63
C PRO A 208 3.39 -18.83 -1.82
N SER A 209 3.77 -19.72 -2.74
CA SER A 209 3.09 -19.91 -4.03
C SER A 209 1.71 -20.60 -3.94
N ASN A 210 1.39 -21.21 -2.80
CA ASN A 210 0.10 -21.82 -2.53
C ASN A 210 -0.96 -20.83 -2.02
N ILE A 211 -0.65 -19.54 -2.10
CA ILE A 211 -1.46 -18.45 -1.60
C ILE A 211 -2.26 -17.83 -2.75
N VAL A 212 -3.58 -17.72 -2.58
CA VAL A 212 -4.42 -16.95 -3.50
C VAL A 212 -4.40 -15.48 -3.07
N ILE A 213 -3.79 -14.61 -3.87
CA ILE A 213 -3.86 -13.16 -3.67
C ILE A 213 -5.22 -12.69 -4.15
N THR A 214 -6.01 -12.12 -3.23
CA THR A 214 -7.33 -11.61 -3.57
C THR A 214 -7.19 -10.18 -4.08
N PRO A 215 -7.63 -9.86 -5.31
CA PRO A 215 -7.61 -8.50 -5.81
C PRO A 215 -8.40 -7.57 -4.88
N GLY A 216 -7.90 -6.36 -4.67
CA GLY A 216 -8.67 -5.28 -4.06
C GLY A 216 -9.84 -4.93 -4.98
N VAL A 217 -11.02 -5.49 -4.72
CA VAL A 217 -12.24 -5.13 -5.44
C VAL A 217 -12.63 -3.73 -4.97
N PRO A 218 -12.73 -2.72 -5.85
CA PRO A 218 -13.29 -1.42 -5.46
C PRO A 218 -14.68 -1.67 -4.89
N GLU A 219 -14.88 -1.30 -3.62
CA GLU A 219 -16.03 -1.77 -2.86
C GLU A 219 -17.34 -1.58 -3.66
N PRO A 220 -18.20 -2.61 -3.77
CA PRO A 220 -19.48 -2.51 -4.48
C PRO A 220 -20.34 -1.33 -4.02
N ALA A 221 -20.14 -0.86 -2.79
CA ALA A 221 -20.77 0.34 -2.24
C ALA A 221 -20.37 1.62 -2.99
N THR A 222 -19.11 1.78 -3.42
CA THR A 222 -18.66 2.97 -4.15
C THR A 222 -19.36 3.08 -5.51
N TRP A 223 -19.49 1.96 -6.22
CA TRP A 223 -20.24 1.91 -7.48
C TRP A 223 -21.73 2.16 -7.27
N ALA A 224 -22.32 1.54 -6.25
CA ALA A 224 -23.71 1.77 -5.90
C ALA A 224 -23.97 3.25 -5.55
N MET A 225 -23.07 3.89 -4.81
CA MET A 225 -23.19 5.30 -4.44
C MET A 225 -23.00 6.24 -5.63
N MET A 226 -22.10 5.94 -6.57
CA MET A 226 -21.97 6.70 -7.81
C MET A 226 -23.24 6.57 -8.67
N VAL A 227 -23.74 5.35 -8.87
CA VAL A 227 -24.98 5.10 -9.64
C VAL A 227 -26.18 5.76 -8.97
N LEU A 228 -26.30 5.66 -7.65
CA LEU A 228 -27.36 6.34 -6.88
C LEU A 228 -27.23 7.86 -6.98
N GLY A 229 -26.02 8.41 -6.86
CA GLY A 229 -25.75 9.84 -6.98
C GLY A 229 -26.12 10.39 -8.36
N PHE A 230 -25.61 9.77 -9.43
CA PHE A 230 -25.95 10.15 -10.81
C PHE A 230 -27.43 9.91 -11.13
N GLY A 231 -28.01 8.82 -10.62
CA GLY A 231 -29.44 8.52 -10.76
C GLY A 231 -30.33 9.56 -10.08
N ALA A 232 -29.97 10.01 -8.88
CA ALA A 232 -30.69 11.06 -8.16
C ALA A 232 -30.61 12.41 -8.89
N ILE A 233 -29.42 12.79 -9.38
CA ILE A 233 -29.22 14.02 -10.16
C ILE A 233 -30.05 13.97 -11.46
N GLY A 234 -29.96 12.88 -12.21
CA GLY A 234 -30.74 12.68 -13.45
C GLY A 234 -32.25 12.70 -13.20
N GLY A 235 -32.72 12.06 -12.13
CA GLY A 235 -34.12 12.07 -11.70
C GLY A 235 -34.63 13.47 -11.35
N ALA A 236 -33.84 14.26 -10.62
CA ALA A 236 -34.18 15.63 -10.26
C ALA A 236 -34.28 16.56 -11.49
N LEU A 237 -33.35 16.45 -12.45
CA LEU A 237 -33.38 17.21 -13.69
C LEU A 237 -34.60 16.85 -14.55
N ARG A 238 -34.93 15.56 -14.66
CA ARG A 238 -36.12 15.08 -15.39
C ARG A 238 -37.42 15.60 -14.76
N ARG A 239 -37.51 15.63 -13.43
CA ARG A 239 -38.67 16.20 -12.71
C ARG A 239 -38.87 17.68 -13.02
N ARG A 240 -37.78 18.47 -13.11
CA ARG A 240 -37.87 19.91 -13.41
C ARG A 240 -38.39 20.19 -14.82
N GLN A 241 -37.99 19.40 -15.82
CA GLN A 241 -38.50 19.57 -17.19
C GLN A 241 -39.99 19.21 -17.33
N ALA A 242 -40.48 18.20 -16.61
CA ALA A 242 -41.90 17.83 -16.62
C ALA A 242 -42.83 18.92 -16.04
N VAL A 243 -42.32 19.75 -15.13
CA VAL A 243 -43.07 20.87 -14.53
C VAL A 243 -43.10 22.09 -15.48
N ALA A 244 -42.02 22.36 -16.20
CA ALA A 244 -41.93 23.50 -17.12
C ALA A 244 -42.81 23.38 -18.37
N ALA A 245 -43.17 22.16 -18.80
CA ALA A 245 -43.97 21.91 -20.00
C ALA A 245 -45.49 22.14 -19.83
N ARG A 246 -45.97 22.59 -18.66
CA ARG A 246 -47.39 22.91 -18.42
C ARG A 246 -47.63 24.42 -18.37
N VAL A 247 -47.52 25.10 -19.51
CA VAL A 247 -48.10 26.43 -19.70
C VAL A 247 -49.06 26.37 -20.87
N ARG A 248 -50.37 26.32 -20.59
CA ARG A 248 -51.43 26.50 -21.59
C ARG A 248 -51.81 27.98 -21.59
N PHE A 249 -51.59 28.66 -22.71
CA PHE A 249 -52.20 29.97 -22.95
C PHE A 249 -53.69 29.77 -23.27
N ALA A 250 -54.52 30.60 -22.64
CA ALA A 250 -55.95 30.73 -22.92
C ALA A 250 -56.17 31.72 -24.08
#